data_AF-A0A2V5TXK2-F1
#
_entry.id   AF-A0A2V5TXK2-F1
#
_cell.length_a   1.000
_cell.length_b   1.000
_cell.length_c   1.000
_cell.angle_alpha   90.00
_cell.angle_beta   90.00
_cell.angle_gamma   90.00
#
_symmetry.space_group_name_H-M   'P 1'
#
loop_
_entity.id
_entity.type
_entity.pdbx_description
1 polymer ?
#
loop_
_entity_poly.entity_id
_entity_poly.type
_entity_poly.pdbx_seq_one_letter_code
_entity_poly.pdbx_strand_id
1 'polypeptide(L)'
;MKLNEAGRLFDEALRKAPRNLTLLIYKADVLALANRWQDVETILGSLLFQTDLSSGTRAVLLACQIKAFLRQENQERARSMVESFLNHQPSLLEKLYLLDQLSCVPFMDGLRGCLPDAETWSEQALRLQPESLTLKGTRGAILVEQGKNSEGEVLLKEVYDKGEADVDKGVASLFLALCAKRRGDLECANRLAKRARLIHLVPWLLKRIESEFGKAP
;
A
#
# COMPACT_ATOMS: atom_id res chain seq x y z
N MET A 1 15.91 17.78 -12.27
CA MET A 1 15.97 19.26 -12.14
C MET A 1 14.80 19.81 -11.32
N LYS A 2 13.53 19.52 -11.66
CA LYS A 2 12.34 20.07 -10.95
C LYS A 2 12.18 19.64 -9.48
N LEU A 3 12.55 18.41 -9.11
CA LEU A 3 12.41 17.92 -7.71
C LEU A 3 13.38 18.59 -6.73
N ASN A 4 14.62 18.86 -7.15
CA ASN A 4 15.60 19.56 -6.32
C ASN A 4 15.21 21.03 -6.08
N GLU A 5 14.58 21.65 -7.06
CA GLU A 5 14.03 23.00 -6.92
C GLU A 5 12.83 23.01 -5.97
N ALA A 6 11.89 22.08 -6.12
CA ALA A 6 10.77 21.92 -5.18
C ALA A 6 11.27 21.68 -3.74
N GLY A 7 12.28 20.83 -3.54
CA GLY A 7 12.90 20.61 -2.24
C GLY A 7 13.43 21.89 -1.60
N ARG A 8 14.15 22.72 -2.37
CA ARG A 8 14.65 24.03 -1.90
C ARG A 8 13.53 25.00 -1.52
N LEU A 9 12.43 25.02 -2.28
CA LEU A 9 11.27 25.86 -1.95
C LEU A 9 10.62 25.43 -0.63
N PHE A 10 10.49 24.12 -0.40
CA PHE A 10 10.02 23.62 0.89
C PHE A 10 10.99 23.94 2.03
N ASP A 11 12.31 23.86 1.80
CA ASP A 11 13.30 24.26 2.81
C ASP A 11 13.20 25.75 3.19
N GLU A 12 12.95 26.62 2.21
CA GLU A 12 12.70 28.03 2.50
C GLU A 12 11.40 28.27 3.26
N ALA A 13 10.31 27.61 2.85
CA ALA A 13 9.03 27.74 3.53
C ALA A 13 9.11 27.22 4.97
N LEU A 14 9.81 26.11 5.19
CA LEU A 14 10.02 25.53 6.52
C LEU A 14 10.96 26.36 7.39
N ARG A 15 11.90 27.14 6.84
CA ARG A 15 12.64 28.13 7.64
C ARG A 15 11.71 29.18 8.26
N LYS A 16 10.63 29.55 7.56
CA LYS A 16 9.63 30.52 8.04
C LYS A 16 8.59 29.87 8.95
N ALA A 17 8.27 28.58 8.74
CA ALA A 17 7.31 27.83 9.53
C ALA A 17 7.81 26.40 9.84
N PRO A 18 8.76 26.23 10.78
CA PRO A 18 9.47 24.95 10.98
C PRO A 18 8.60 23.78 11.45
N ARG A 19 7.44 24.06 12.03
CA ARG A 19 6.50 23.06 12.55
C ARG A 19 5.25 22.90 11.69
N ASN A 20 5.21 23.50 10.50
CA ASN A 20 4.06 23.37 9.62
C ASN A 20 3.98 21.94 9.07
N LEU A 21 3.03 21.17 9.59
CA LEU A 21 2.83 19.76 9.26
C LEU A 21 2.63 19.54 7.75
N THR A 22 1.80 20.35 7.10
CA THR A 22 1.51 20.25 5.68
C THR A 22 2.77 20.42 4.83
N LEU A 23 3.60 21.43 5.14
CA LEU A 23 4.87 21.65 4.45
C LEU A 23 5.86 20.49 4.66
N LEU A 24 5.90 19.91 5.87
CA LEU A 24 6.76 18.76 6.16
C LEU A 24 6.30 17.50 5.42
N ILE A 25 5.00 17.26 5.32
CA ILE A 25 4.42 16.14 4.54
C ILE A 25 4.77 16.30 3.06
N TYR A 26 4.52 17.46 2.46
CA TYR A 26 4.85 17.67 1.04
C TYR A 26 6.34 17.60 0.77
N LYS A 27 7.19 18.04 1.71
CA LYS A 27 8.63 17.84 1.60
C LYS A 27 9.00 16.36 1.61
N ALA A 28 8.41 15.57 2.51
CA ALA A 28 8.62 14.12 2.55
C ALA A 28 8.21 13.46 1.22
N ASP A 29 7.08 13.86 0.62
CA ASP A 29 6.64 13.36 -0.69
C ASP A 29 7.65 13.70 -1.81
N VAL A 30 8.15 14.93 -1.86
CA VAL A 30 9.17 15.33 -2.84
C VAL A 30 10.47 14.53 -2.67
N LEU A 31 10.88 14.29 -1.43
CA LEU A 31 12.06 13.48 -1.13
C LEU A 31 11.86 12.02 -1.51
N ALA A 32 10.67 11.46 -1.26
CA ALA A 32 10.29 10.11 -1.69
C ALA A 32 10.36 9.98 -3.22
N LEU A 33 9.82 10.97 -3.96
CA LEU A 33 9.92 11.02 -5.43
C LEU A 33 11.36 11.15 -5.93
N ALA A 34 12.24 11.76 -5.12
CA ALA A 34 13.67 11.84 -5.39
C ALA A 34 14.47 10.63 -4.90
N ASN A 35 13.80 9.57 -4.40
CA ASN A 35 14.41 8.36 -3.85
C ASN A 35 15.34 8.63 -2.64
N ARG A 36 15.11 9.74 -1.91
CA ARG A 36 15.88 10.19 -0.74
C ARG A 36 15.25 9.68 0.56
N TRP A 37 15.17 8.37 0.71
CA TRP A 37 14.42 7.71 1.80
C TRP A 37 14.96 7.99 3.20
N GLN A 38 16.28 8.19 3.34
CA GLN A 38 16.89 8.55 4.62
C GLN A 38 16.46 9.93 5.13
N ASP A 39 16.26 10.88 4.20
CA ASP A 39 15.75 12.21 4.55
C ASP A 39 14.25 12.17 4.88
N VAL A 40 13.49 11.31 4.18
CA VAL A 40 12.08 11.03 4.51
C VAL A 40 11.95 10.51 5.94
N GLU A 41 12.77 9.52 6.32
CA GLU A 41 12.79 8.97 7.69
C GLU A 41 13.04 10.07 8.73
N THR A 42 14.01 10.95 8.46
CA THR A 42 14.39 12.02 9.39
C THR A 42 13.22 12.99 9.62
N ILE A 43 12.53 13.40 8.55
CA ILE A 43 11.38 14.29 8.64
C ILE A 43 10.21 13.62 9.36
N LEU A 44 9.84 12.41 8.94
CA LEU A 44 8.70 11.69 9.51
C LEU A 44 8.94 11.33 10.99
N GLY A 45 10.17 10.93 11.34
CA GLY A 45 10.57 10.70 12.72
C GLY A 45 10.37 11.95 13.57
N SER A 46 10.86 13.10 13.10
CA SER A 46 10.67 14.38 13.81
C SER A 46 9.20 14.78 14.00
N LEU A 47 8.34 14.47 13.01
CA LEU A 47 6.91 14.73 13.08
C LEU A 47 6.22 13.84 14.12
N LEU A 48 6.56 12.55 14.18
CA LEU A 48 5.93 11.60 15.08
C LEU A 48 6.18 11.88 16.57
N PHE A 49 7.24 12.65 16.89
CA PHE A 49 7.49 13.15 18.26
C PHE A 49 6.58 14.32 18.67
N GLN A 50 5.80 14.90 17.75
CA GLN A 50 4.87 15.98 18.08
C GLN A 50 3.66 15.45 18.86
N THR A 51 3.35 16.11 19.98
CA THR A 51 2.33 15.65 20.94
C THR A 51 0.90 16.05 20.57
N ASP A 52 0.72 16.98 19.65
CA ASP A 52 -0.55 17.56 19.22
C ASP A 52 -1.15 16.89 17.96
N LEU A 53 -0.49 15.84 17.43
CA LEU A 53 -1.01 15.09 16.29
C LEU A 53 -2.25 14.29 16.66
N SER A 54 -3.28 14.39 15.81
CA SER A 54 -4.43 13.49 15.88
C SER A 54 -3.99 12.03 15.68
N SER A 55 -4.75 11.10 16.25
CA SER A 55 -4.58 9.64 16.07
C SER A 55 -4.49 9.24 14.59
N GLY A 56 -5.43 9.72 13.77
CA GLY A 56 -5.45 9.46 12.33
C GLY A 56 -4.20 9.98 11.62
N THR A 57 -3.78 11.21 11.91
CA THR A 57 -2.54 11.78 11.34
C THR A 57 -1.32 10.97 11.73
N ARG A 58 -1.23 10.55 12.99
CA ARG A 58 -0.13 9.73 13.51
C ARG A 58 -0.05 8.39 12.77
N ALA A 59 -1.18 7.71 12.56
CA ALA A 59 -1.23 6.44 11.84
C ALA A 59 -0.78 6.57 10.37
N VAL A 60 -1.17 7.66 9.69
CA VAL A 60 -0.71 7.98 8.33
C VAL A 60 0.81 8.17 8.29
N LEU A 61 1.35 9.03 9.15
CA LEU A 61 2.78 9.31 9.20
C LEU A 61 3.60 8.06 9.54
N LEU A 62 3.09 7.23 10.44
CA LEU A 62 3.71 5.96 10.81
C LEU A 62 3.75 5.00 9.61
N ALA A 63 2.63 4.84 8.89
CA ALA A 63 2.58 4.02 7.69
C ALA A 63 3.61 4.49 6.64
N CYS A 64 3.74 5.81 6.43
CA CYS A 64 4.74 6.38 5.54
C CYS A 64 6.18 6.10 6.00
N GLN A 65 6.46 6.21 7.30
CA GLN A 65 7.81 5.95 7.85
C GLN A 65 8.18 4.47 7.69
N ILE A 66 7.25 3.56 7.98
CA ILE A 66 7.46 2.13 7.81
C ILE A 66 7.68 1.78 6.34
N LYS A 67 6.90 2.37 5.42
CA LYS A 67 7.14 2.22 3.97
C LYS A 67 8.53 2.70 3.56
N ALA A 68 9.03 3.79 4.15
CA ALA A 68 10.39 4.27 3.92
C ALA A 68 11.46 3.28 4.41
N PHE A 69 11.24 2.56 5.51
CA PHE A 69 12.13 1.47 5.93
C PHE A 69 12.10 0.28 4.96
N LEU A 70 10.92 -0.11 4.50
CA LEU A 70 10.77 -1.20 3.54
C LEU A 70 11.46 -0.88 2.20
N ARG A 71 11.39 0.37 1.73
CA ARG A 71 12.12 0.86 0.54
C ARG A 71 13.64 0.82 0.69
N GLN A 72 14.14 0.84 1.93
CA GLN A 72 15.56 0.73 2.27
C GLN A 72 15.96 -0.71 2.65
N GLU A 73 15.08 -1.69 2.38
CA GLU A 73 15.25 -3.11 2.74
C GLU A 73 15.44 -3.35 4.25
N ASN A 74 15.09 -2.37 5.08
CA ASN A 74 15.21 -2.46 6.53
C ASN A 74 13.94 -3.05 7.16
N GLN A 75 13.73 -4.34 6.89
CA GLN A 75 12.55 -5.08 7.33
C GLN A 75 12.44 -5.17 8.85
N GLU A 76 13.56 -5.31 9.55
CA GLU A 76 13.58 -5.41 11.02
C GLU A 76 13.07 -4.13 11.68
N ARG A 77 13.51 -2.95 11.22
CA ARG A 77 12.98 -1.67 11.72
C ARG A 77 11.51 -1.50 11.40
N ALA A 78 11.09 -1.90 10.19
CA ALA A 78 9.68 -1.86 9.81
C ALA A 78 8.82 -2.72 10.77
N ARG A 79 9.23 -3.97 11.04
CA ARG A 79 8.54 -4.87 11.98
C ARG A 79 8.50 -4.31 13.39
N SER A 80 9.66 -3.89 13.92
CA SER A 80 9.76 -3.35 15.27
C SER A 80 8.87 -2.13 15.47
N MET A 81 8.75 -1.28 14.45
CA MET A 81 7.89 -0.11 14.50
C MET A 81 6.39 -0.47 14.47
N VAL A 82 5.99 -1.45 13.66
CA VAL A 82 4.62 -1.98 13.66
C VAL A 82 4.28 -2.60 15.02
N GLU A 83 5.14 -3.48 15.53
CA GLU A 83 4.94 -4.15 16.83
C GLU A 83 4.84 -3.14 17.98
N SER A 84 5.77 -2.19 18.02
CA SER A 84 5.75 -1.10 19.00
C SER A 84 4.41 -0.36 18.94
N PHE A 85 3.96 0.04 17.76
CA PHE A 85 2.68 0.72 17.61
C PHE A 85 1.50 -0.12 18.09
N LEU A 86 1.41 -1.39 17.68
CA LEU A 86 0.32 -2.27 18.08
C LEU A 86 0.28 -2.55 19.60
N ASN A 87 1.44 -2.56 20.26
CA ASN A 87 1.57 -2.74 21.70
C ASN A 87 1.09 -1.53 22.52
N HIS A 88 1.06 -0.33 21.94
CA HIS A 88 0.60 0.89 22.61
C HIS A 88 -0.93 1.08 22.54
N GLN A 89 -1.70 0.00 22.38
CA GLN A 89 -3.16 0.00 22.41
C GLN A 89 -3.82 1.03 21.45
N PRO A 90 -3.43 1.11 20.16
CA PRO A 90 -4.09 1.99 19.21
C PRO A 90 -5.56 1.58 19.02
N SER A 91 -6.39 2.53 18.61
CA SER A 91 -7.79 2.26 18.31
C SER A 91 -7.94 1.24 17.18
N LEU A 92 -9.09 0.57 17.11
CA LEU A 92 -9.36 -0.41 16.06
C LEU A 92 -9.18 0.18 14.65
N LEU A 93 -9.66 1.41 14.43
CA LEU A 93 -9.54 2.09 13.14
C LEU A 93 -8.08 2.34 12.76
N GLU A 94 -7.25 2.76 13.71
CA GLU A 94 -5.82 2.97 13.46
C GLU A 94 -5.08 1.66 13.17
N LYS A 95 -5.40 0.58 13.88
CA LYS A 95 -4.84 -0.76 13.62
C LYS A 95 -5.18 -1.22 12.21
N LEU A 96 -6.46 -1.15 11.85
CA LEU A 96 -6.95 -1.55 10.53
C LEU A 96 -6.30 -0.71 9.43
N TYR A 97 -6.26 0.61 9.61
CA TYR A 97 -5.61 1.51 8.65
C TYR A 97 -4.13 1.14 8.44
N LEU A 98 -3.36 1.01 9.52
CA LEU A 98 -1.93 0.72 9.42
C LEU A 98 -1.69 -0.62 8.73
N LEU A 99 -2.35 -1.68 9.21
CA LEU A 99 -2.13 -3.03 8.72
C LEU A 99 -2.52 -3.15 7.23
N ASP A 100 -3.67 -2.60 6.83
CA ASP A 100 -4.09 -2.62 5.42
C ASP A 100 -3.14 -1.83 4.52
N GLN A 101 -2.73 -0.62 4.95
CA GLN A 101 -1.80 0.22 4.19
C GLN A 101 -0.44 -0.44 3.96
N LEU A 102 0.05 -1.22 4.92
CA LEU A 102 1.33 -1.92 4.81
C LEU A 102 1.20 -3.23 4.03
N SER A 103 0.08 -3.93 4.15
CA SER A 103 -0.21 -5.14 3.39
C SER A 103 -0.27 -4.92 1.89
N CYS A 104 -0.69 -3.74 1.42
CA CYS A 104 -0.77 -3.43 -0.01
C CYS A 104 0.59 -3.11 -0.68
N VAL A 105 1.63 -2.84 0.11
CA VAL A 105 2.95 -2.39 -0.36
C VAL A 105 3.58 -3.31 -1.41
N PRO A 106 3.58 -4.65 -1.29
CA PRO A 106 4.24 -5.51 -2.27
C PRO A 106 3.75 -5.31 -3.71
N PHE A 107 2.45 -5.07 -3.90
CA PHE A 107 1.86 -4.98 -5.24
C PHE A 107 1.57 -3.54 -5.69
N MET A 108 1.27 -2.60 -4.78
CA MET A 108 1.09 -1.19 -5.13
C MET A 108 2.43 -0.49 -5.36
N ASP A 109 3.42 -0.78 -4.51
CA ASP A 109 4.74 -0.15 -4.52
C ASP A 109 5.81 -1.00 -5.24
N GLY A 110 5.48 -2.24 -5.58
CA GLY A 110 6.37 -3.19 -6.25
C GLY A 110 7.43 -3.81 -5.34
N LEU A 111 7.27 -3.69 -4.01
CA LEU A 111 8.24 -4.18 -3.04
C LEU A 111 7.98 -5.64 -2.64
N ARG A 112 8.18 -6.56 -3.58
CA ARG A 112 7.93 -7.99 -3.34
C ARG A 112 8.74 -8.60 -2.18
N GLY A 113 9.87 -8.00 -1.81
CA GLY A 113 10.67 -8.43 -0.67
C GLY A 113 9.95 -8.42 0.68
N CYS A 114 8.85 -7.67 0.82
CA CYS A 114 8.06 -7.64 2.06
C CYS A 114 6.77 -8.50 2.01
N LEU A 115 6.65 -9.43 1.04
CA LEU A 115 5.48 -10.34 0.97
C LEU A 115 5.22 -11.15 2.26
N PRO A 116 6.23 -11.69 2.97
CA PRO A 116 5.98 -12.40 4.23
C PRO A 116 5.37 -11.51 5.32
N ASP A 117 5.83 -10.26 5.41
CA ASP A 117 5.32 -9.28 6.37
C ASP A 117 3.90 -8.86 6.00
N ALA A 118 3.66 -8.57 4.72
CA ALA A 118 2.35 -8.23 4.21
C ALA A 118 1.31 -9.32 4.46
N GLU A 119 1.67 -10.61 4.31
CA GLU A 119 0.81 -11.73 4.65
C GLU A 119 0.40 -11.69 6.13
N THR A 120 1.39 -11.53 7.02
CA THR A 120 1.17 -11.44 8.47
C THR A 120 0.24 -10.29 8.82
N TRP A 121 0.50 -9.10 8.28
CA TRP A 121 -0.32 -7.91 8.53
C TRP A 121 -1.74 -8.06 7.97
N SER A 122 -1.89 -8.65 6.78
CA SER A 122 -3.20 -8.83 6.15
C SER A 122 -4.06 -9.84 6.91
N GLU A 123 -3.41 -10.87 7.47
CA GLU A 123 -4.07 -11.85 8.33
C GLU A 123 -4.57 -11.20 9.63
N GLN A 124 -3.73 -10.38 10.26
CA GLN A 124 -4.10 -9.64 11.45
C GLN A 124 -5.26 -8.69 11.18
N ALA A 125 -5.21 -7.91 10.10
CA ALA A 125 -6.29 -7.00 9.72
C ALA A 125 -7.60 -7.75 9.51
N LEU A 126 -7.58 -8.85 8.75
CA LEU A 126 -8.79 -9.62 8.47
C LEU A 126 -9.34 -10.31 9.74
N ARG A 127 -8.49 -10.75 10.67
CA ARG A 127 -8.96 -11.24 11.99
C ARG A 127 -9.70 -10.16 12.79
N LEU A 128 -9.26 -8.90 12.69
CA LEU A 128 -9.89 -7.77 13.37
C LEU A 128 -11.24 -7.39 12.74
N GLN A 129 -11.39 -7.56 11.42
CA GLN A 129 -12.63 -7.28 10.71
C GLN A 129 -12.92 -8.31 9.60
N PRO A 130 -13.43 -9.51 9.95
CA PRO A 130 -13.57 -10.63 9.01
C PRO A 130 -14.49 -10.38 7.82
N GLU A 131 -15.50 -9.51 7.99
CA GLU A 131 -16.49 -9.20 6.95
C GLU A 131 -16.03 -8.12 5.97
N SER A 132 -14.86 -7.52 6.18
CA SER A 132 -14.37 -6.45 5.31
C SER A 132 -13.93 -6.99 3.94
N LEU A 133 -14.70 -6.65 2.90
CA LEU A 133 -14.38 -7.01 1.52
C LEU A 133 -13.06 -6.40 1.06
N THR A 134 -12.76 -5.16 1.44
CA THR A 134 -11.47 -4.52 1.13
C THR A 134 -10.30 -5.33 1.69
N LEU A 135 -10.37 -5.75 2.96
CA LEU A 135 -9.31 -6.57 3.59
C LEU A 135 -9.20 -7.97 2.97
N LYS A 136 -10.33 -8.59 2.60
CA LYS A 136 -10.33 -9.84 1.82
C LYS A 136 -9.64 -9.66 0.47
N GLY A 137 -9.84 -8.50 -0.17
CA GLY A 137 -9.20 -8.13 -1.43
C GLY A 137 -7.68 -8.02 -1.27
N THR A 138 -7.23 -7.26 -0.27
CA THR A 138 -5.81 -7.12 0.08
C THR A 138 -5.17 -8.48 0.37
N ARG A 139 -5.77 -9.30 1.24
CA ARG A 139 -5.25 -10.64 1.57
C ARG A 139 -5.23 -11.56 0.36
N GLY A 140 -6.30 -11.58 -0.42
CA GLY A 140 -6.40 -12.38 -1.64
C GLY A 140 -5.29 -12.04 -2.64
N ALA A 141 -5.03 -10.74 -2.85
CA ALA A 141 -3.93 -10.27 -3.69
C ALA A 141 -2.57 -10.77 -3.21
N ILE A 142 -2.30 -10.71 -1.90
CA ILE A 142 -1.05 -11.20 -1.30
C ILE A 142 -0.90 -12.71 -1.50
N LEU A 143 -1.94 -13.50 -1.25
CA LEU A 143 -1.93 -14.94 -1.46
C LEU A 143 -1.60 -15.30 -2.92
N VAL A 144 -2.18 -14.55 -3.88
CA VAL A 144 -1.84 -14.71 -5.29
C VAL A 144 -0.40 -14.32 -5.60
N GLU A 145 0.12 -13.22 -5.05
CA GLU A 145 1.55 -12.85 -5.23
C GLU A 145 2.49 -13.93 -4.66
N GLN A 146 2.11 -14.62 -3.59
CA GLN A 146 2.85 -15.75 -3.02
C GLN A 146 2.67 -17.08 -3.78
N GLY A 147 1.83 -17.12 -4.81
CA GLY A 147 1.53 -18.34 -5.57
C GLY A 147 0.45 -19.24 -4.96
N LYS A 148 -0.14 -18.86 -3.82
CA LYS A 148 -1.28 -19.54 -3.17
C LYS A 148 -2.59 -19.21 -3.90
N ASN A 149 -2.65 -19.54 -5.20
CA ASN A 149 -3.72 -19.11 -6.11
C ASN A 149 -5.10 -19.54 -5.64
N SER A 150 -5.27 -20.80 -5.24
CA SER A 150 -6.59 -21.34 -4.86
C SER A 150 -7.20 -20.61 -3.66
N GLU A 151 -6.39 -20.34 -2.63
CA GLU A 151 -6.84 -19.61 -1.44
C GLU A 151 -7.14 -18.14 -1.77
N GLY A 152 -6.26 -17.49 -2.53
CA GLY A 152 -6.45 -16.11 -2.95
C GLY A 152 -7.71 -15.92 -3.80
N GLU A 153 -7.97 -16.84 -4.74
CA GLU A 153 -9.13 -16.78 -5.62
C GLU A 153 -10.46 -16.83 -4.86
N VAL A 154 -10.56 -17.61 -3.77
CA VAL A 154 -11.78 -17.69 -2.98
C VAL A 154 -12.15 -16.31 -2.42
N LEU A 155 -11.17 -15.63 -1.81
CA LEU A 155 -11.38 -14.29 -1.27
C LEU A 155 -11.68 -13.27 -2.38
N LEU A 156 -10.92 -13.31 -3.48
CA LEU A 156 -11.06 -12.34 -4.56
C LEU A 156 -12.36 -12.49 -5.33
N LYS A 157 -12.90 -13.70 -5.48
CA LYS A 157 -14.23 -13.93 -6.07
C LYS A 157 -15.32 -13.28 -5.23
N GLU A 158 -15.26 -13.47 -3.92
CA GLU A 158 -16.22 -12.82 -3.02
C GLU A 158 -16.18 -11.30 -3.16
N VAL A 159 -14.99 -10.69 -3.22
CA VAL A 159 -14.82 -9.25 -3.42
C VAL A 159 -15.33 -8.81 -4.79
N TYR A 160 -15.03 -9.56 -5.84
CA TYR A 160 -15.48 -9.23 -7.19
C TYR A 160 -17.01 -9.28 -7.32
N ASP A 161 -17.65 -10.28 -6.71
CA ASP A 161 -19.09 -10.51 -6.80
C ASP A 161 -19.90 -9.57 -5.89
N LYS A 162 -19.42 -9.33 -4.65
CA LYS A 162 -20.17 -8.60 -3.62
C LYS A 162 -19.68 -7.17 -3.37
N GLY A 163 -18.47 -6.82 -3.81
CA GLY A 163 -17.88 -5.50 -3.56
C GLY A 163 -18.74 -4.39 -4.17
N GLU A 164 -18.81 -3.24 -3.51
CA GLU A 164 -19.44 -2.04 -4.09
C GLU A 164 -18.38 -1.07 -4.63
N ALA A 165 -17.20 -1.03 -4.01
CA ALA A 165 -16.12 -0.15 -4.40
C ALA A 165 -15.45 -0.62 -5.71
N ASP A 166 -15.39 0.30 -6.68
CA ASP A 166 -14.75 0.06 -7.97
C ASP A 166 -13.26 -0.31 -7.82
N VAL A 167 -12.54 0.33 -6.90
CA VAL A 167 -11.12 0.02 -6.65
C VAL A 167 -10.94 -1.45 -6.24
N ASP A 168 -11.77 -1.95 -5.32
CA ASP A 168 -11.69 -3.31 -4.82
C ASP A 168 -12.00 -4.32 -5.92
N LYS A 169 -13.04 -4.06 -6.72
CA LYS A 169 -13.37 -4.88 -7.89
C LYS A 169 -12.27 -4.86 -8.96
N GLY A 170 -11.64 -3.71 -9.20
CA GLY A 170 -10.54 -3.55 -10.15
C GLY A 170 -9.33 -4.38 -9.74
N VAL A 171 -8.94 -4.29 -8.46
CA VAL A 171 -7.84 -5.08 -7.88
C VAL A 171 -8.19 -6.58 -7.92
N ALA A 172 -9.38 -6.96 -7.45
CA ALA A 172 -9.83 -8.35 -7.49
C ALA A 172 -9.82 -8.93 -8.91
N SER A 173 -10.31 -8.16 -9.88
CA SER A 173 -10.34 -8.55 -11.29
C SER A 173 -8.93 -8.78 -11.85
N LEU A 174 -7.93 -7.94 -11.52
CA LEU A 174 -6.54 -8.19 -11.92
C LEU A 174 -6.05 -9.52 -11.33
N PHE A 175 -6.18 -9.72 -10.01
CA PHE A 175 -5.59 -10.89 -9.37
C PHE A 175 -6.29 -12.19 -9.79
N LEU A 176 -7.60 -12.17 -10.02
CA LEU A 176 -8.32 -13.29 -10.65
C LEU A 176 -7.83 -13.55 -12.08
N ALA A 177 -7.51 -12.50 -12.86
CA ALA A 177 -6.91 -12.66 -14.19
C ALA A 177 -5.55 -13.34 -14.13
N LEU A 178 -4.70 -12.98 -13.15
CA LEU A 178 -3.40 -13.61 -12.95
C LEU A 178 -3.53 -15.09 -12.61
N CYS A 179 -4.49 -15.45 -11.76
CA CYS A 179 -4.77 -16.85 -11.44
C CYS A 179 -5.27 -17.64 -12.66
N ALA A 180 -6.21 -17.07 -13.44
CA ALA A 180 -6.69 -17.68 -14.68
C ALA A 180 -5.53 -17.92 -15.68
N LYS A 181 -4.66 -16.91 -15.87
CA LYS A 181 -3.48 -17.00 -16.73
C LYS A 181 -2.55 -18.13 -16.28
N ARG A 182 -2.27 -18.26 -14.99
CA ARG A 182 -1.41 -19.33 -14.42
C ARG A 182 -1.99 -20.72 -14.61
N ARG A 183 -3.32 -20.86 -14.70
CA ARG A 183 -4.00 -22.12 -15.04
C ARG A 183 -4.07 -22.42 -16.53
N GLY A 184 -3.63 -21.50 -17.40
CA GLY A 184 -3.74 -21.62 -18.85
C GLY A 184 -5.10 -21.19 -19.43
N ASP A 185 -6.02 -20.68 -18.62
CA ASP A 185 -7.31 -20.14 -19.08
C ASP A 185 -7.13 -18.70 -19.57
N LEU A 186 -6.56 -18.57 -20.77
CA LEU A 186 -6.21 -17.28 -21.36
C LEU A 186 -7.43 -16.44 -21.72
N GLU A 187 -8.56 -17.06 -22.06
CA GLU A 187 -9.80 -16.34 -22.39
C GLU A 187 -10.35 -15.63 -21.15
N CYS A 188 -10.50 -16.37 -20.04
CA CYS A 188 -10.94 -15.79 -18.78
C CYS A 188 -9.96 -14.74 -18.28
N ALA A 189 -8.65 -15.01 -18.37
CA ALA A 189 -7.61 -14.09 -17.95
C ALA A 189 -7.70 -12.75 -18.72
N ASN A 190 -7.83 -12.78 -20.04
CA ASN A 190 -7.95 -11.57 -20.85
C ASN A 190 -9.25 -10.80 -20.57
N ARG A 191 -10.37 -11.50 -20.37
CA ARG A 191 -11.66 -10.89 -20.01
C ARG A 191 -11.57 -10.13 -18.69
N LEU A 192 -11.00 -10.77 -17.66
CA LEU A 192 -10.81 -10.18 -16.33
C LEU A 192 -9.77 -9.04 -16.34
N ALA A 193 -8.68 -9.17 -17.10
CA ALA A 193 -7.71 -8.09 -17.25
C ALA A 193 -8.32 -6.86 -17.93
N LYS A 194 -9.13 -7.06 -18.99
CA LYS A 194 -9.88 -5.98 -19.65
C LYS A 194 -10.84 -5.30 -18.67
N ARG A 195 -11.54 -6.08 -17.84
CA ARG A 195 -12.44 -5.56 -16.82
C ARG A 195 -11.70 -4.73 -15.77
N ALA A 196 -10.56 -5.21 -15.28
CA ALA A 196 -9.71 -4.47 -14.33
C ALA A 196 -9.28 -3.10 -14.87
N ARG A 197 -8.97 -3.00 -16.17
CA ARG A 197 -8.65 -1.71 -16.83
C ARG A 197 -9.82 -0.72 -16.83
N LEU A 198 -11.05 -1.21 -16.96
CA LEU A 198 -12.23 -0.34 -17.13
C LEU A 198 -12.80 0.17 -15.81
N ILE A 199 -12.67 -0.61 -14.73
CA ILE A 199 -13.31 -0.29 -13.45
C ILE A 199 -12.58 0.86 -12.73
N HIS A 200 -11.25 0.81 -12.63
CA HIS A 200 -10.51 1.85 -11.92
C HIS A 200 -9.10 2.05 -12.47
N LEU A 201 -8.80 3.26 -12.93
CA LEU A 201 -7.53 3.64 -13.54
C LEU A 201 -6.53 4.14 -12.48
N VAL A 202 -6.02 3.26 -11.61
CA VAL A 202 -4.83 3.62 -10.81
C VAL A 202 -3.55 3.30 -11.59
N PRO A 203 -2.55 4.20 -11.63
CA PRO A 203 -1.37 4.04 -12.48
C PRO A 203 -0.62 2.70 -12.29
N TRP A 204 -0.48 2.24 -11.04
CA TRP A 204 0.22 0.98 -10.74
C TRP A 204 -0.53 -0.24 -11.32
N LEU A 205 -1.86 -0.24 -11.21
CA LEU A 205 -2.73 -1.33 -11.68
C LEU A 205 -2.66 -1.43 -13.20
N LEU A 206 -2.75 -0.30 -13.90
CA LEU A 206 -2.63 -0.24 -15.36
C LEU A 206 -1.27 -0.74 -15.83
N LYS A 207 -0.18 -0.22 -15.24
CA LYS A 207 1.18 -0.65 -15.56
C LYS A 207 1.34 -2.16 -15.34
N ARG A 208 0.76 -2.71 -14.27
CA ARG A 208 0.81 -4.14 -13.97
C ARG A 208 0.03 -4.96 -15.01
N ILE A 209 -1.18 -4.53 -15.35
CA ILE A 209 -1.98 -5.19 -16.38
C ILE A 209 -1.27 -5.17 -17.74
N GLU A 210 -0.68 -4.05 -18.15
CA GLU A 210 0.08 -3.95 -19.40
C GLU A 210 1.29 -4.88 -19.42
N SER A 211 2.03 -4.96 -18.32
CA SER A 211 3.17 -5.88 -18.19
C SER A 211 2.76 -7.35 -18.29
N GLU A 212 1.55 -7.70 -17.85
CA GLU A 212 1.10 -9.09 -17.75
C GLU A 212 0.27 -9.55 -18.96
N PHE A 213 -0.46 -8.63 -19.60
CA PHE A 213 -1.44 -8.93 -20.65
C PHE A 213 -1.21 -8.12 -21.93
N GLY A 214 -0.12 -7.36 -22.02
CA GLY A 214 0.16 -6.46 -23.14
C GLY A 214 -0.69 -5.19 -23.12
N LYS A 215 -0.41 -4.27 -24.05
CA LYS A 215 -1.25 -3.08 -24.25
C LYS A 215 -2.57 -3.49 -24.92
N ALA A 216 -3.64 -2.76 -24.64
CA ALA A 216 -4.83 -2.87 -25.47
C ALA A 216 -4.48 -2.43 -26.90
N PRO A 217 -5.03 -3.08 -27.94
CA PRO A 217 -5.01 -2.53 -29.29
C PRO A 217 -5.70 -1.16 -29.34
#